data_AF-A0A1M3IKU2-F1
#
_entry.id   AF-A0A1M3IKU2-F1
#
_cell.length_a   1.000
_cell.length_b   1.000
_cell.length_c   1.000
_cell.angle_alpha   90.00
_cell.angle_beta   90.00
_cell.angle_gamma   90.00
#
_symmetry.space_group_name_H-M   'P 1'
#
loop_
_entity.id
_entity.type
_entity.pdbx_description
1 polymer ?
#
loop_
_entity_poly.entity_id
_entity_poly.type
_entity_poly.pdbx_seq_one_letter_code
_entity_poly.pdbx_strand_id
1 'polypeptide(L)' 'MLGGLIEKAGLLDEFSIELGTDLQKDVECKEQVHALFGALLELRSLLKETDEYSHSYLALKGKVGFAEAPALKK' A
#
# COMPACT_ATOMS: atom_id res chain seq x y z
N MET A 1 -1.18 7.08 -10.13
CA MET A 1 -1.22 5.60 -10.17
C MET A 1 -1.05 5.09 -8.76
N LEU A 2 -2.15 4.92 -8.00
CA LEU A 2 -2.09 4.38 -6.64
C LEU A 2 -1.76 2.87 -6.66
N GLY A 3 -2.33 2.13 -7.63
CA GLY A 3 -2.00 0.71 -7.82
C GLY A 3 -0.51 0.44 -8.00
N GLY A 4 0.18 1.24 -8.83
CA GLY A 4 1.63 1.09 -8.99
C GLY A 4 2.47 1.47 -7.76
N LEU A 5 1.94 2.29 -6.84
CA LEU A 5 2.59 2.57 -5.55
C LEU A 5 2.40 1.41 -4.57
N ILE A 6 1.20 0.82 -4.54
CA ILE A 6 0.87 -0.35 -3.73
C ILE A 6 1.72 -1.56 -4.18
N GLU A 7 1.83 -1.76 -5.50
CA GLU A 7 2.69 -2.79 -6.09
C GLU A 7 4.17 -2.58 -5.74
N LYS A 8 4.71 -1.36 -5.96
CA LYS A 8 6.10 -1.05 -5.61
C LYS A 8 6.40 -1.20 -4.12
N ALA A 9 5.42 -1.01 -3.26
CA ALA A 9 5.54 -1.21 -1.83
C ALA A 9 5.43 -2.70 -1.41
N GLY A 10 5.22 -3.62 -2.36
CA GLY A 10 5.06 -5.05 -2.11
C GLY A 10 3.69 -5.42 -1.49
N LEU A 11 2.76 -4.48 -1.43
CA LEU A 11 1.48 -4.67 -0.74
C LEU A 11 0.50 -5.52 -1.55
N LEU A 12 0.64 -5.57 -2.87
CA LEU A 12 -0.18 -6.48 -3.69
C LEU A 12 0.08 -7.95 -3.32
N ASP A 13 1.34 -8.33 -3.20
CA ASP A 13 1.73 -9.69 -2.81
C ASP A 13 1.27 -10.01 -1.37
N GLU A 14 1.47 -9.07 -0.44
CA GLU A 14 1.09 -9.23 0.97
C GLU A 14 -0.41 -9.54 1.15
N PHE A 15 -1.27 -8.88 0.36
CA PHE A 15 -2.72 -9.07 0.42
C PHE A 15 -3.25 -10.03 -0.65
N SER A 16 -2.37 -10.69 -1.43
CA SER A 16 -2.76 -11.58 -2.54
C SER A 16 -3.72 -10.92 -3.53
N ILE A 17 -3.45 -9.66 -3.90
CA ILE A 17 -4.23 -8.88 -4.86
C ILE A 17 -3.46 -8.83 -6.19
N GLU A 18 -4.09 -9.29 -7.27
CA GLU A 18 -3.50 -9.19 -8.61
C GLU A 18 -3.44 -7.73 -9.11
N LEU A 19 -2.39 -7.40 -9.85
CA LEU A 19 -2.25 -6.08 -10.46
C LEU A 19 -3.34 -5.88 -11.52
N GLY A 20 -4.03 -4.75 -11.45
CA GLY A 20 -5.08 -4.41 -12.40
C GLY A 20 -6.47 -4.93 -12.01
N THR A 21 -6.58 -5.66 -10.90
CA THR A 21 -7.87 -6.05 -10.33
C THR A 21 -8.69 -4.81 -10.00
N ASP A 22 -9.91 -4.76 -10.55
CA ASP A 22 -10.88 -3.73 -10.22
C ASP A 22 -11.54 -4.09 -8.88
N LEU A 23 -10.88 -3.68 -7.79
CA LEU A 23 -11.33 -3.91 -6.42
C LEU A 23 -12.72 -3.33 -6.11
N GLN A 24 -13.27 -2.48 -6.98
CA GLN A 24 -14.62 -1.92 -6.81
C GLN A 24 -15.71 -2.80 -7.42
N LYS A 25 -15.36 -3.69 -8.35
CA LYS A 25 -16.31 -4.53 -9.09
C LYS A 25 -16.23 -6.01 -8.73
N ASP A 26 -15.09 -6.45 -8.22
CA ASP A 26 -14.88 -7.86 -7.91
C ASP A 26 -15.38 -8.22 -6.50
N VAL A 27 -16.50 -8.94 -6.46
CA VAL A 27 -17.21 -9.33 -5.22
C VAL A 27 -16.48 -10.45 -4.49
N GLU A 28 -15.61 -11.22 -5.17
CA GLU A 28 -14.87 -12.34 -4.57
C GLU A 28 -13.56 -11.88 -3.91
N CYS A 29 -13.03 -10.72 -4.30
CA CYS A 29 -11.87 -10.08 -3.68
C CYS A 29 -12.18 -9.43 -2.30
N LYS A 30 -13.36 -9.65 -1.74
CA LYS A 30 -13.83 -8.95 -0.52
C LYS A 30 -12.88 -9.12 0.66
N GLU A 31 -12.36 -10.30 0.93
CA GLU A 31 -11.51 -10.52 2.11
C GLU A 31 -10.16 -9.82 1.97
N GLN A 32 -9.49 -9.96 0.82
CA GLN A 32 -8.21 -9.30 0.52
C GLN A 32 -8.35 -7.78 0.54
N VAL A 33 -9.42 -7.26 -0.07
CA VAL A 33 -9.71 -5.82 -0.09
C VAL A 33 -10.04 -5.30 1.30
N HIS A 34 -10.80 -6.05 2.11
CA HIS A 34 -11.06 -5.68 3.50
C HIS A 34 -9.80 -5.75 4.36
N ALA A 35 -8.91 -6.72 4.13
CA ALA A 35 -7.62 -6.81 4.82
C ALA A 35 -6.73 -5.59 4.49
N LEU A 36 -6.60 -5.25 3.19
CA LEU A 36 -5.90 -4.05 2.75
C LEU A 36 -6.51 -2.79 3.36
N PHE A 37 -7.84 -2.69 3.36
CA PHE A 37 -8.54 -1.54 3.96
C PHE A 37 -8.31 -1.45 5.47
N GLY A 38 -8.35 -2.58 6.19
CA GLY A 38 -8.02 -2.66 7.62
C GLY A 38 -6.60 -2.19 7.91
N ALA A 39 -5.62 -2.63 7.11
CA ALA A 39 -4.23 -2.18 7.25
C ALA A 39 -4.07 -0.66 7.01
N LEU A 40 -4.81 -0.09 6.06
CA LEU A 40 -4.84 1.36 5.83
C LEU A 40 -5.49 2.13 6.98
N LEU A 41 -6.51 1.56 7.64
CA LEU A 41 -7.12 2.14 8.84
C LEU A 41 -6.13 2.15 10.01
N GLU A 42 -5.43 1.04 10.26
CA GLU A 42 -4.40 0.96 11.30
C GLU A 42 -3.26 1.94 11.03
N LEU A 43 -2.77 2.01 9.79
CA LEU A 43 -1.75 2.99 9.40
C LEU A 43 -2.24 4.43 9.67
N ARG A 44 -3.49 4.75 9.31
CA ARG A 44 -4.06 6.07 9.57
C ARG A 44 -4.15 6.37 11.07
N SER A 45 -4.51 5.40 11.90
CA SER A 45 -4.55 5.54 13.35
C SER A 45 -3.14 5.81 13.89
N LEU A 46 -2.14 5.01 13.49
CA LEU A 46 -0.74 5.23 13.86
C LEU A 46 -0.27 6.64 13.50
N LEU A 47 -0.52 7.09 12.26
CA LEU A 47 -0.13 8.43 11.80
C LEU A 47 -0.82 9.58 12.56
N LYS A 48 -1.97 9.33 13.18
CA LYS A 48 -2.72 10.34 13.94
C LYS A 48 -2.39 10.34 15.42
N GLU A 49 -2.18 9.15 15.98
CA GLU A 49 -2.04 8.92 17.41
C GLU A 49 -0.57 8.96 17.84
N THR A 50 0.36 8.70 16.92
CA THR A 50 1.79 8.77 17.18
C THR A 50 2.41 9.95 16.44
N ASP A 51 3.30 10.69 17.10
CA ASP A 51 4.17 11.70 16.46
C ASP A 51 5.44 11.06 15.88
N GLU A 52 5.49 9.73 15.82
CA GLU A 52 6.67 8.98 15.35
C GLU A 52 6.91 9.16 13.85
N TYR A 53 5.86 9.43 13.08
CA TYR A 53 5.90 9.41 11.62
C TYR A 53 5.65 10.80 11.04
N SER A 54 6.58 11.73 11.29
CA SER A 54 6.53 13.06 10.65
C SER A 54 6.44 12.95 9.12
N HIS A 55 5.75 13.90 8.50
CA HIS A 55 5.60 13.93 7.04
C HIS A 55 6.96 13.92 6.30
N SER A 56 7.96 14.63 6.84
CA SER A 56 9.32 14.68 6.28
C SER A 56 10.02 13.32 6.32
N TYR A 57 9.84 12.55 7.41
CA TYR A 57 10.35 11.19 7.51
C TYR A 57 9.72 10.28 6.45
N LEU A 58 8.39 10.31 6.33
CA LEU A 58 7.67 9.50 5.35
C LEU A 58 8.06 9.84 3.92
N ALA A 59 8.27 11.12 3.62
CA ALA A 59 8.74 11.57 2.31
C ALA A 59 10.15 11.04 2.00
N LEU A 60 11.07 11.08 2.97
CA LEU A 60 12.43 10.54 2.79
C LEU A 60 12.39 9.02 2.60
N LYS A 61 11.64 8.30 3.44
CA LYS A 61 11.46 6.84 3.33
C LYS A 61 10.87 6.45 1.99
N GLY A 62 9.85 7.17 1.52
CA GLY A 62 9.24 6.97 0.21
C GLY A 62 10.22 7.21 -0.93
N LYS A 63 11.05 8.26 -0.86
CA LYS A 63 12.07 8.55 -1.88
C LYS A 63 13.12 7.44 -1.99
N VAL A 64 13.65 6.98 -0.85
CA VAL A 64 14.64 5.89 -0.80
C VAL A 64 14.01 4.59 -1.29
N GLY A 65 12.87 4.20 -0.71
CA GLY A 65 12.17 2.97 -1.08
C GLY A 65 11.75 2.94 -2.55
N PHE A 66 11.31 4.06 -3.14
CA PHE A 66 10.93 4.09 -4.55
C PHE A 66 12.14 3.88 -5.50
N ALA A 67 13.31 4.39 -5.12
CA ALA A 67 14.55 4.25 -5.87
C ALA A 67 15.15 2.83 -5.76
N GLU A 68 14.98 2.19 -4.61
CA GLU A 68 15.52 0.85 -4.31
C GLU A 68 14.54 -0.28 -4.65
N ALA A 69 13.24 0.01 -4.76
CA ALA A 69 12.23 -0.98 -5.08
C ALA A 69 12.51 -1.60 -6.46
N PRO A 70 12.50 -2.94 -6.59
CA PRO A 70 12.72 -3.63 -7.85
C PRO A 70 11.80 -3.08 -8.93
N ALA A 71 12.30 -3.05 -10.17
CA ALA A 71 11.52 -2.62 -11.31
C ALA A 71 10.27 -3.51 -11.42
N LEU A 72 9.10 -2.88 -11.55
CA LEU A 72 7.86 -3.56 -11.84
C LEU A 72 8.08 -4.42 -13.10
N LYS A 73 7.98 -5.74 -12.96
CA LYS A 73 8.08 -6.63 -14.11
C LYS A 73 6.81 -6.41 -14.93
N LYS A 74 7.01 -5.87 -16.14
CA LYS A 74 5.94 -5.65 -17.12
C LYS A 74 5.32 -6.96 -17.58
#